data_AF-A0A2E0S5F9-F1
#
_entry.id   AF-A0A2E0S5F9-F1
#
_cell.length_a   1.000
_cell.length_b   1.000
_cell.length_c   1.000
_cell.angle_alpha   90.00
_cell.angle_beta   90.00
_cell.angle_gamma   90.00
#
_symmetry.space_group_name_H-M   'P 1'
#
loop_
_entity.id
_entity.type
_entity.pdbx_description
1 polymer ?
#
loop_
_entity_poly.entity_id
_entity_poly.type
_entity_poly.pdbx_seq_one_letter_code
_entity_poly.pdbx_strand_id
1 'polypeptide(L)'
;MKQLWEFILHMITASQLKFSRNILRLSTRELCALSGVSPATISRAENGADVKYSTIKKLAKVFESKGITYPTSKSLKHQGVLVDFDDSHNQSCETKNYLSEGSYLSRS
;
A
#
# COMPACT_ATOMS: atom_id res chain seq x y z
N MET A 1 18.08 18.53 22.14
CA MET A 1 18.60 17.34 21.43
C MET A 1 17.48 16.31 21.22
N LYS A 2 16.55 16.57 20.28
CA LYS A 2 15.36 15.73 20.02
C LYS A 2 15.28 15.26 18.55
N GLN A 3 16.42 14.99 17.89
CA GLN A 3 16.41 14.89 16.41
C GLN A 3 17.10 13.67 15.81
N LEU A 4 17.50 12.67 16.60
CA LEU A 4 18.14 11.47 16.03
C LEU A 4 17.40 10.16 16.31
N TRP A 5 16.41 10.14 17.20
CA TRP A 5 15.72 8.90 17.60
C TRP A 5 14.34 8.73 16.97
N GLU A 6 13.67 9.81 16.56
CA GLU A 6 12.36 9.72 15.87
C GLU A 6 12.48 9.37 14.37
N PHE A 7 13.68 9.47 13.78
CA PHE A 7 13.86 9.38 12.33
C PHE A 7 14.28 7.99 11.81
N ILE A 8 14.63 7.03 12.68
CA ILE A 8 15.43 5.87 12.23
C ILE A 8 14.63 4.59 11.96
N LEU A 9 13.42 4.35 12.48
CA LEU A 9 12.79 3.03 12.30
C LEU A 9 11.27 3.04 12.11
N HIS A 10 10.78 3.71 11.07
CA HIS A 10 9.51 3.28 10.47
C HIS A 10 9.78 2.59 9.13
N MET A 11 10.03 1.28 9.20
CA MET A 11 9.78 0.43 8.05
C MET A 11 8.28 0.50 7.75
N ILE A 12 7.92 1.23 6.69
CA ILE A 12 6.55 1.24 6.16
C ILE A 12 6.21 -0.19 5.74
N THR A 13 5.06 -0.68 6.20
CA THR A 13 4.58 -2.03 5.89
C THR A 13 3.99 -2.10 4.47
N ALA A 14 3.84 -3.33 3.95
CA ALA A 14 3.21 -3.55 2.64
C ALA A 14 1.78 -3.00 2.57
N SER A 15 1.00 -3.21 3.62
CA SER A 15 -0.36 -2.66 3.77
C SER A 15 -0.35 -1.13 3.72
N GLN A 16 0.57 -0.49 4.46
CA GLN A 16 0.71 0.96 4.43
C GLN A 16 1.10 1.47 3.03
N LEU A 17 2.02 0.81 2.31
CA LEU A 17 2.37 1.19 0.93
C LEU A 17 1.14 1.13 0.00
N LYS A 18 0.42 0.00 0.00
CA LYS A 18 -0.75 -0.21 -0.85
C LYS A 18 -1.85 0.80 -0.55
N PHE A 19 -2.11 1.04 0.73
CA PHE A 19 -3.14 1.97 1.16
C PHE A 19 -2.76 3.43 0.85
N SER A 20 -1.49 3.79 1.03
CA SER A 20 -0.96 5.11 0.66
C SER A 20 -1.18 5.42 -0.81
N ARG A 21 -0.90 4.45 -1.69
CA ARG A 21 -1.16 4.57 -3.13
C ARG A 21 -2.65 4.78 -3.40
N ASN A 22 -3.52 4.02 -2.74
CA ASN A 22 -4.96 4.08 -2.93
C ASN A 22 -5.58 5.41 -2.46
N ILE A 23 -5.20 5.93 -1.28
CA ILE A 23 -5.69 7.24 -0.79
C ILE A 23 -5.33 8.34 -1.78
N LEU A 24 -4.08 8.35 -2.24
CA LEU A 24 -3.59 9.36 -3.19
C LEU A 24 -4.11 9.13 -4.61
N ARG A 25 -4.92 8.09 -4.83
CA ARG A 25 -5.47 7.68 -6.13
C ARG A 25 -4.39 7.53 -7.21
N LEU A 26 -3.20 7.09 -6.82
CA LEU A 26 -2.10 6.85 -7.74
C LEU A 26 -2.27 5.47 -8.39
N SER A 27 -2.17 5.42 -9.71
CA SER A 27 -1.91 4.18 -10.42
C SER A 27 -0.50 3.69 -10.13
N THR A 28 -0.26 2.38 -10.32
CA THR A 28 1.09 1.80 -10.22
C THR A 28 2.05 2.42 -11.24
N ARG A 29 1.55 2.83 -12.42
CA ARG A 29 2.32 3.51 -13.45
C ARG A 29 2.76 4.91 -13.04
N GLU A 30 1.88 5.69 -12.42
CA GLU A 30 2.24 7.02 -11.89
C GLU A 30 3.26 6.88 -10.75
N LEU A 31 3.04 5.94 -9.83
CA LEU A 31 4.00 5.69 -8.75
C LEU A 31 5.36 5.25 -9.29
N CYS A 32 5.39 4.43 -10.35
CA CYS A 32 6.61 4.07 -11.07
C CYS A 32 7.33 5.31 -11.62
N ALA A 33 6.61 6.20 -12.30
CA ALA A 33 7.17 7.43 -12.87
C ALA A 33 7.74 8.36 -11.78
N LEU A 34 7.07 8.46 -10.63
CA LEU A 34 7.48 9.33 -9.52
C LEU A 34 8.66 8.77 -8.72
N SER A 35 8.70 7.46 -8.51
CA SER A 35 9.70 6.81 -7.66
C SER A 35 10.91 6.26 -8.41
N GLY A 36 10.78 6.06 -9.73
CA GLY A 36 11.76 5.32 -10.54
C GLY A 36 11.86 3.84 -10.18
N VAL A 37 10.87 3.28 -9.47
CA VAL A 37 10.80 1.85 -9.10
C VAL A 37 9.92 1.14 -10.11
N SER A 38 10.36 -0.02 -10.62
CA SER A 38 9.61 -0.75 -11.65
C SER A 38 8.23 -1.22 -11.15
N PRO A 39 7.22 -1.34 -12.02
CA PRO A 39 5.87 -1.77 -11.62
C PRO A 39 5.84 -3.14 -10.95
N ALA A 40 6.67 -4.08 -11.43
CA ALA A 40 6.80 -5.41 -10.83
C ALA A 40 7.34 -5.33 -9.40
N THR A 41 8.31 -4.45 -9.13
CA THR A 41 8.87 -4.26 -7.79
C THR A 41 7.87 -3.59 -6.85
N ILE A 42 7.10 -2.61 -7.34
CA ILE A 42 6.00 -1.97 -6.59
C ILE A 42 4.97 -3.02 -6.18
N SER A 43 4.49 -3.82 -7.15
CA SER A 43 3.52 -4.88 -6.88
C SER A 43 4.04 -5.89 -5.85
N ARG A 44 5.30 -6.31 -5.96
CA ARG A 44 5.93 -7.19 -4.97
C ARG A 44 5.98 -6.56 -3.58
N ALA A 45 6.38 -5.29 -3.47
CA ALA A 45 6.46 -4.57 -2.21
C ALA A 45 5.08 -4.41 -1.54
N GLU A 46 4.06 -4.05 -2.31
CA GLU A 46 2.66 -3.90 -1.82
C GLU A 46 2.04 -5.22 -1.37
N ASN A 47 2.55 -6.35 -1.85
CA ASN A 47 2.11 -7.69 -1.46
C ASN A 47 3.03 -8.34 -0.40
N GLY A 48 3.94 -7.59 0.21
CA GLY A 48 4.74 -8.08 1.34
C GLY A 48 5.99 -8.89 0.98
N ALA A 49 6.42 -8.87 -0.27
CA ALA A 49 7.69 -9.47 -0.64
C ALA A 49 8.85 -8.69 0.00
N ASP A 50 9.91 -9.41 0.37
CA ASP A 50 11.15 -8.78 0.81
C ASP A 50 11.79 -8.00 -0.36
N VAL A 51 11.91 -6.70 -0.16
CA VAL A 51 12.48 -5.76 -1.12
C VAL A 51 13.51 -4.89 -0.40
N LYS A 52 14.53 -4.47 -1.13
CA LYS A 52 15.61 -3.65 -0.58
C LYS A 52 15.05 -2.42 0.15
N TYR A 53 15.63 -2.12 1.31
CA TYR A 53 15.30 -0.92 2.09
C TYR A 53 15.33 0.36 1.25
N SER A 54 16.27 0.48 0.31
CA SER A 54 16.35 1.61 -0.62
C SER A 54 15.09 1.79 -1.48
N THR A 55 14.42 0.69 -1.83
CA THR A 55 13.17 0.69 -2.60
C THR A 55 12.03 1.23 -1.74
N ILE A 56 11.88 0.71 -0.51
CA ILE A 56 10.88 1.21 0.45
C ILE A 56 11.08 2.71 0.66
N LYS A 57 12.32 3.15 0.86
CA LYS A 57 12.66 4.57 1.05
C LYS A 57 12.29 5.45 -0.15
N LYS A 58 12.43 4.97 -1.38
CA LYS A 58 11.99 5.71 -2.58
C LYS A 58 10.47 5.87 -2.63
N LEU A 59 9.72 4.80 -2.33
CA LEU A 59 8.26 4.83 -2.31
C LEU A 59 7.74 5.71 -1.18
N ALA A 60 8.29 5.56 0.03
CA ALA A 60 8.02 6.38 1.21
C ALA A 60 8.10 7.87 0.89
N LYS A 61 9.23 8.31 0.31
CA LYS A 61 9.48 9.70 -0.05
C LYS A 61 8.43 10.27 -0.99
N VAL A 62 7.94 9.49 -1.95
CA VAL A 62 6.87 9.95 -2.86
C VAL A 62 5.58 10.20 -2.08
N PHE A 63 5.20 9.29 -1.19
CA PHE A 63 3.99 9.44 -0.38
C PHE A 63 4.09 10.59 0.62
N GLU A 64 5.24 10.72 1.30
CA GLU A 64 5.53 11.82 2.22
C GLU A 64 5.48 13.18 1.51
N SER A 65 6.05 13.29 0.30
CA SER A 65 5.99 14.52 -0.50
C SER A 65 4.56 14.91 -0.91
N LYS A 66 3.62 13.97 -0.85
CA LYS A 66 2.19 14.17 -1.13
C LYS A 66 1.34 14.28 0.14
N GLY A 67 1.96 14.45 1.31
CA GLY A 67 1.29 14.73 2.57
C GLY A 67 0.77 13.49 3.30
N ILE A 68 1.39 12.33 3.07
CA ILE A 68 1.21 11.17 3.96
C ILE A 68 2.24 11.22 5.08
N THR A 69 1.85 10.86 6.29
CA THR A 69 2.76 10.66 7.42
C THR A 69 2.44 9.32 8.07
N TYR A 70 3.46 8.66 8.64
CA TYR A 70 3.33 7.35 9.29
C TYR A 70 3.64 7.49 10.79
N PRO A 71 2.64 7.78 11.65
CA PRO A 71 2.87 7.95 13.08
C PRO A 71 3.33 6.66 13.77
N THR A 72 2.76 5.52 13.35
CA THR A 72 3.01 4.19 13.93
C THR A 72 3.24 3.19 12.79
N SER A 73 3.80 2.02 13.10
CA SER A 73 3.93 0.89 12.14
C SER A 73 2.59 0.36 11.63
N LYS A 74 1.50 0.70 12.32
CA LYS A 74 0.13 0.28 12.03
C LYS A 74 -0.82 1.45 11.77
N SER A 75 -0.31 2.65 11.50
CA SER A 75 -1.18 3.78 11.18
C SER A 75 -0.59 4.65 10.10
N LEU A 76 -1.44 5.36 9.36
CA LEU A 76 -1.02 6.44 8.47
C LEU A 76 -1.98 7.61 8.61
N LYS A 77 -1.48 8.81 8.37
CA LYS A 77 -2.25 10.05 8.40
C LYS A 77 -2.19 10.76 7.05
N HIS A 78 -3.32 11.27 6.58
CA HIS A 78 -3.41 12.12 5.39
C HIS A 78 -4.52 13.17 5.58
N GLN A 79 -4.24 14.45 5.29
CA GLN A 79 -5.21 15.55 5.41
C GLN A 79 -5.97 15.60 6.75
N GLY A 80 -5.29 15.28 7.86
CA GLY A 80 -5.90 15.26 9.19
C GLY A 80 -6.64 13.97 9.56
N VAL A 81 -6.92 13.09 8.59
CA VAL A 81 -7.53 11.78 8.81
C VAL A 81 -6.46 10.78 9.19
N LEU A 82 -6.66 10.06 10.30
CA LEU A 82 -5.81 8.97 10.76
C LEU A 82 -6.50 7.64 10.45
N VAL A 83 -5.75 6.74 9.83
CA VAL A 83 -6.20 5.39 9.48
C VAL A 83 -5.35 4.40 10.25
N ASP A 84 -6.00 3.59 11.07
CA ASP A 84 -5.38 2.50 11.82
C ASP A 84 -5.58 1.18 11.07
N PHE A 85 -4.50 0.42 10.95
CA PHE A 85 -4.47 -0.94 10.46
C PHE A 85 -4.54 -1.88 11.68
N ASP A 86 -5.73 -1.99 12.28
CA ASP A 86 -5.98 -3.03 13.26
C ASP A 86 -6.23 -4.36 12.54
N ASP A 87 -5.24 -5.25 12.56
CA ASP A 87 -5.30 -6.58 11.95
C ASP A 87 -6.24 -7.55 12.73
N SER A 88 -6.97 -7.08 13.75
CA SER A 88 -7.88 -7.92 14.55
C SER A 88 -9.03 -8.56 13.74
N HIS A 89 -9.28 -8.10 12.51
CA HIS A 89 -10.33 -8.63 11.64
C HIS A 89 -9.79 -9.01 10.24
N ASN A 90 -8.80 -9.89 10.17
CA ASN A 90 -8.70 -10.80 9.03
C ASN A 90 -9.73 -11.92 9.18
N GLN A 91 -11.01 -11.55 9.20
CA GLN A 91 -12.08 -12.51 8.99
C GLN A 91 -12.00 -12.83 7.51
N SER A 92 -11.40 -13.99 7.22
CA SER A 92 -11.37 -14.62 5.91
C SER A 92 -12.61 -14.25 5.12
N CYS A 93 -12.45 -13.41 4.11
CA CYS A 93 -13.48 -13.25 3.11
C CYS A 93 -13.60 -14.61 2.42
N GLU A 94 -14.51 -15.45 2.91
CA GLU A 94 -15.03 -16.58 2.19
C GLU A 94 -15.37 -16.07 0.79
N THR A 95 -14.67 -16.60 -0.20
CA THR A 95 -15.06 -16.49 -1.60
C THR A 95 -16.48 -17.04 -1.68
N LYS A 96 -17.48 -16.15 -1.65
CA LYS A 96 -18.84 -16.51 -1.99
C LYS A 96 -18.79 -17.00 -3.43
N ASN A 97 -18.88 -18.31 -3.60
CA ASN A 97 -19.11 -18.97 -4.88
C ASN A 97 -20.37 -18.34 -5.49
N TYR A 98 -20.19 -17.39 -6.41
CA TYR A 98 -21.21 -17.08 -7.41
C TYR A 98 -21.09 -18.15 -8.49
N LEU A 99 -21.53 -19.37 -8.17
CA LEU A 99 -22.07 -20.27 -9.19
C LEU A 99 -23.40 -19.66 -9.64
N SER A 100 -23.32 -18.80 -10.64
CA SER A 100 -24.45 -18.45 -11.48
C SER A 100 -24.35 -19.35 -12.71
N GLU A 101 -24.94 -20.53 -12.66
CA GLU A 101 -25.28 -21.29 -13.86
C GLU A 101 -26.33 -20.48 -14.65
N GLY A 102 -25.85 -19.65 -15.56
CA GLY A 102 -26.64 -18.98 -16.57
C GLY A 102 -26.19 -19.47 -17.93
N SER A 103 -26.95 -20.40 -18.49
CA SER A 103 -26.80 -20.97 -19.82
C SER A 103 -26.65 -19.86 -20.89
N TYR A 104 -25.46 -19.72 -21.47
CA TYR A 104 -25.33 -19.04 -22.76
C TYR A 104 -25.82 -19.98 -23.85
N LEU A 105 -27.07 -19.75 -24.28
CA LEU A 105 -27.65 -20.35 -25.47
C LEU A 105 -26.78 -20.01 -26.70
N SER A 106 -26.47 -21.05 -27.47
CA SER A 106 -25.79 -21.02 -28.76
C SER A 106 -26.46 -20.06 -29.74
N ARG A 107 -25.63 -19.34 -30.50
CA ARG A 107 -25.99 -18.81 -31.82
C ARG A 107 -24.84 -19.08 -32.78
N SER A 108 -25.02 -20.13 -33.57
CA SER A 108 -24.42 -20.31 -34.90
C SER A 108 -25.47 -19.94 -35.93
#